data_AF-A0A2K8NWE0-F1
#
_entry.id   AF-A0A2K8NWE0-F1
#
_cell.length_a   1.000
_cell.length_b   1.000
_cell.length_c   1.000
_cell.angle_alpha   90.00
_cell.angle_beta   90.00
_cell.angle_gamma   90.00
#
_symmetry.space_group_name_H-M   'P 1'
#
loop_
_entity.id
_entity.type
_entity.pdbx_description
1 polymer ?
#
loop_
_entity_poly.entity_id
_entity_poly.type
_entity_poly.pdbx_seq_one_letter_code
_entity_poly.pdbx_strand_id
1 'polypeptide(L)'
;MYFIYSEDHFLLTKTVNKLIKGLKAEKEYEIENYSLIYNDIADIYTSIITFSLFGESKILIISDAWFATEEKISLHRSYTEEALYKILESKTDNIVIFTLNNNKLSKRLKIVKYLEENLEVTNVKPMQEAEVMNYIKAFFVKNNKYITDDDARYIYDLTPNDMQTLTNELTKLSHIESEIITNNDVKDNLTKYIENDIFELSNVFVNNKTGIFLKLYKDYLLLNDDISKLIALLSSTVVFFRDVNVMKQQGLKSDEIVNKTKAHPYRVKVALSNRLNIKELNDKIKLLYNIQQGVLNSTMDKENIVEYQFIKNMEKRNG
;
A
#
# COMPACT_ATOMS: atom_id res chain seq x y z
N MET A 1 -24.72 -0.66 -16.30
CA MET A 1 -24.06 0.07 -15.19
C MET A 1 -22.99 -0.82 -14.58
N TYR A 2 -21.96 -0.23 -13.98
CA TYR A 2 -20.82 -0.93 -13.39
C TYR A 2 -20.75 -0.65 -11.90
N PHE A 3 -20.26 -1.61 -11.12
CA PHE A 3 -19.91 -1.43 -9.71
C PHE A 3 -18.50 -1.93 -9.49
N ILE A 4 -17.56 -1.03 -9.18
CA ILE A 4 -16.14 -1.36 -9.04
C ILE A 4 -15.71 -1.08 -7.61
N TYR A 5 -15.11 -2.05 -6.94
CA TYR A 5 -14.64 -1.88 -5.57
C TYR A 5 -13.24 -2.44 -5.37
N SER A 6 -12.50 -1.84 -4.43
CA SER A 6 -11.10 -2.14 -4.12
C SER A 6 -10.77 -1.64 -2.73
N GLU A 7 -9.88 -2.29 -1.99
CA GLU A 7 -9.22 -1.65 -0.83
C GLU A 7 -8.06 -0.73 -1.21
N ASP A 8 -7.55 -0.86 -2.44
CA ASP A 8 -6.50 -0.03 -3.00
C ASP A 8 -7.14 1.04 -3.90
N HIS A 9 -7.14 2.29 -3.41
CA HIS A 9 -7.71 3.44 -4.11
C HIS A 9 -7.02 3.73 -5.46
N PHE A 10 -5.71 3.51 -5.54
CA PHE A 10 -4.97 3.73 -6.78
C PHE A 10 -5.39 2.72 -7.84
N LEU A 11 -5.47 1.44 -7.47
CA LEU A 11 -5.92 0.39 -8.39
C LEU A 11 -7.39 0.58 -8.80
N LEU A 12 -8.25 1.04 -7.88
CA LEU A 12 -9.63 1.42 -8.18
C LEU A 12 -9.67 2.50 -9.26
N THR A 13 -9.00 3.63 -9.01
CA THR A 13 -8.96 4.79 -9.91
C THR A 13 -8.40 4.40 -11.28
N LYS A 14 -7.32 3.61 -11.30
CA LYS A 14 -6.70 3.13 -12.53
C LYS A 14 -7.62 2.21 -13.33
N THR A 15 -8.37 1.35 -12.66
CA THR A 15 -9.33 0.43 -13.30
C THR A 15 -10.50 1.21 -13.91
N VAL A 16 -11.05 2.18 -13.17
CA VAL A 16 -12.09 3.09 -13.66
C VAL A 16 -11.60 3.86 -14.88
N ASN A 17 -10.39 4.44 -14.83
CA ASN A 17 -9.81 5.16 -15.96
C ASN A 17 -9.55 4.27 -17.18
N LYS A 18 -9.16 3.00 -16.96
CA LYS A 18 -8.99 2.03 -18.04
C LYS A 18 -10.33 1.70 -18.70
N LEU A 19 -11.38 1.51 -17.92
CA LEU A 19 -12.74 1.30 -18.43
C LEU A 19 -13.20 2.50 -19.26
N ILE A 20 -13.08 3.71 -18.72
CA ILE A 20 -13.43 4.96 -19.42
C ILE A 20 -12.68 5.08 -20.74
N LYS A 21 -11.37 4.80 -20.75
CA LYS A 21 -10.57 4.85 -21.97
C LYS A 21 -11.05 3.83 -23.02
N GLY A 22 -11.46 2.64 -22.58
CA GLY A 22 -12.03 1.63 -23.47
C GLY A 22 -13.35 2.10 -24.09
N LEU A 23 -14.25 2.65 -23.27
CA LEU A 23 -15.54 3.19 -23.72
C LEU A 23 -15.35 4.36 -24.70
N LYS A 24 -14.39 5.25 -24.43
CA LYS A 24 -14.07 6.39 -25.30
C LYS A 24 -13.42 6.02 -26.64
N ALA A 25 -12.99 4.78 -26.82
CA ALA A 25 -12.44 4.34 -28.11
C ALA A 25 -13.52 4.23 -29.20
N GLU A 26 -14.78 4.07 -28.82
CA GLU A 26 -15.89 3.83 -29.74
C GLU A 26 -16.78 5.07 -29.93
N LYS A 27 -16.88 5.93 -28.90
CA LYS A 27 -17.77 7.10 -28.88
C LYS A 27 -17.24 8.16 -27.91
N GLU A 28 -17.48 9.45 -28.19
CA GLU A 28 -17.20 10.51 -27.22
C GLU A 28 -18.23 10.55 -26.08
N TYR A 29 -17.74 10.86 -24.88
CA TYR A 29 -18.54 10.96 -23.68
C TYR A 29 -18.13 12.16 -22.83
N GLU A 30 -19.13 12.88 -22.33
CA GLU A 30 -18.99 13.82 -21.21
C GLU A 30 -18.83 13.03 -19.91
N ILE A 31 -17.90 13.45 -19.05
CA ILE A 31 -17.62 12.76 -17.77
C ILE A 31 -18.07 13.64 -16.62
N GLU A 32 -18.90 13.08 -15.74
CA GLU A 32 -19.33 13.73 -14.52
C GLU A 32 -18.95 12.88 -13.30
N ASN A 33 -18.58 13.55 -12.21
CA ASN A 33 -18.16 12.90 -10.97
C ASN A 33 -19.07 13.33 -9.82
N TYR A 34 -19.54 12.36 -9.06
CA TYR A 34 -20.37 12.54 -7.88
C TYR A 34 -19.87 11.66 -6.75
N SER A 35 -20.19 12.05 -5.52
CA SER A 35 -20.00 11.28 -4.30
C SER A 35 -21.33 11.17 -3.56
N LEU A 36 -21.70 9.97 -3.13
CA LEU A 36 -22.89 9.76 -2.31
C LEU A 36 -22.77 10.35 -0.90
N ILE A 37 -21.59 10.78 -0.49
CA ILE A 37 -21.37 11.51 0.78
C ILE A 37 -21.63 13.01 0.60
N TYR A 38 -21.17 13.58 -0.52
CA TYR A 38 -21.13 15.03 -0.70
C TYR A 38 -22.26 15.59 -1.58
N ASN A 39 -22.83 14.80 -2.47
CA ASN A 39 -23.79 15.26 -3.46
C ASN A 39 -25.22 14.79 -3.17
N ASP A 40 -26.19 15.60 -3.60
CA ASP A 40 -27.60 15.24 -3.49
C ASP A 40 -27.94 14.10 -4.46
N ILE A 41 -28.50 13.01 -3.95
CA ILE A 41 -28.90 11.86 -4.79
C ILE A 41 -29.95 12.23 -5.84
N ALA A 42 -30.78 13.24 -5.59
CA ALA A 42 -31.75 13.73 -6.57
C ALA A 42 -31.06 14.44 -7.75
N ASP A 43 -29.97 15.18 -7.50
CA ASP A 43 -29.16 15.81 -8.54
C ASP A 43 -28.43 14.75 -9.36
N ILE A 44 -27.88 13.73 -8.70
CA ILE A 44 -27.26 12.57 -9.35
C ILE A 44 -28.29 11.89 -10.27
N TYR A 45 -29.48 11.54 -9.75
CA TYR A 45 -30.54 10.92 -10.53
C TYR A 45 -30.93 11.77 -11.74
N THR A 46 -31.09 13.09 -11.54
CA THR A 46 -31.41 14.03 -12.62
C THR A 46 -30.33 14.00 -13.70
N SER A 47 -29.04 13.97 -13.33
CA SER A 47 -27.99 13.85 -14.33
C SER A 47 -28.05 12.52 -15.09
N ILE A 48 -28.33 11.40 -14.42
CA ILE A 48 -28.42 10.08 -15.06
C ILE A 48 -29.50 10.03 -16.15
N ILE A 49 -30.65 10.68 -15.94
CA ILE A 49 -31.78 10.65 -16.87
C ILE A 49 -31.78 11.79 -17.91
N THR A 50 -30.91 12.78 -17.76
CA THR A 50 -30.81 13.91 -18.68
C THR A 50 -29.79 13.65 -19.77
N PHE A 51 -30.06 14.18 -20.97
CA PHE A 51 -29.12 14.17 -22.09
C PHE A 51 -28.08 15.27 -21.93
N SER A 52 -26.88 15.06 -22.46
CA SER A 52 -25.91 16.15 -22.60
C SER A 52 -26.45 17.22 -23.56
N LEU A 53 -26.14 18.49 -23.25
CA LEU A 53 -26.47 19.62 -24.12
C LEU A 53 -25.80 19.52 -25.50
N PHE A 54 -24.68 18.79 -25.59
CA PHE A 54 -23.95 18.58 -26.84
C PHE A 54 -24.37 17.31 -27.59
N GLY A 55 -25.40 16.60 -27.11
CA GLY A 55 -25.89 15.35 -27.71
C GLY A 55 -25.00 14.13 -27.45
N GLU A 56 -23.95 14.28 -26.66
CA GLU A 56 -23.08 13.18 -26.24
C GLU A 56 -23.70 12.35 -25.10
N SER A 57 -23.41 11.05 -25.06
CA SER A 57 -23.78 10.23 -23.90
C SER A 57 -22.86 10.59 -22.73
N LYS A 58 -23.34 10.43 -21.50
CA LYS A 58 -22.54 10.72 -20.29
C LYS A 58 -21.95 9.46 -19.66
N ILE A 59 -20.78 9.60 -19.06
CA ILE A 59 -20.25 8.66 -18.08
C ILE A 59 -20.32 9.33 -16.71
N LEU A 60 -21.13 8.79 -15.81
CA LEU A 60 -21.28 9.26 -14.45
C LEU A 60 -20.54 8.34 -13.50
N ILE A 61 -19.55 8.88 -12.79
CA ILE A 61 -18.77 8.18 -11.77
C ILE A 61 -19.34 8.58 -10.41
N ILE A 62 -19.89 7.61 -9.69
CA ILE A 62 -20.55 7.82 -8.40
C ILE A 62 -19.72 7.12 -7.32
N SER A 63 -18.92 7.88 -6.59
CA SER A 63 -18.08 7.38 -5.51
C SER A 63 -18.83 7.22 -4.20
N ASP A 64 -18.16 6.57 -3.25
CA ASP A 64 -18.62 6.42 -1.87
C ASP A 64 -19.89 5.57 -1.75
N ALA A 65 -19.95 4.48 -2.53
CA ALA A 65 -21.04 3.50 -2.51
C ALA A 65 -21.04 2.62 -1.25
N TRP A 66 -20.93 3.24 -0.07
CA TRP A 66 -20.90 2.59 1.24
C TRP A 66 -22.20 1.88 1.60
N PHE A 67 -23.30 2.13 0.87
CA PHE A 67 -24.55 1.38 0.99
C PHE A 67 -24.40 -0.13 0.73
N ALA A 68 -23.32 -0.54 0.06
CA ALA A 68 -23.02 -1.95 -0.22
C ALA A 68 -22.31 -2.65 0.96
N THR A 69 -22.07 -1.96 2.08
CA THR A 69 -21.39 -2.51 3.26
C THR A 69 -22.23 -2.32 4.53
N GLU A 70 -21.82 -2.98 5.62
CA GLU A 70 -22.43 -2.79 6.95
C GLU A 70 -21.73 -1.69 7.77
N GLU A 71 -20.77 -0.98 7.16
CA GLU A 71 -20.06 0.10 7.83
C GLU A 71 -20.97 1.32 8.00
N LYS A 72 -20.93 1.93 9.18
CA LYS A 72 -21.75 3.09 9.52
C LYS A 72 -21.10 4.37 9.02
N ILE A 73 -21.09 4.56 7.70
CA ILE A 73 -20.63 5.79 7.05
C ILE A 73 -21.84 6.62 6.66
N SER A 74 -21.88 7.86 7.15
CA SER A 74 -22.96 8.80 6.84
C SER A 74 -22.85 9.25 5.39
N LEU A 75 -23.87 8.90 4.59
CA LEU A 75 -24.07 9.43 3.25
C LEU A 75 -24.71 10.82 3.31
N HIS A 76 -24.84 11.49 2.16
CA HIS A 76 -25.50 12.78 2.06
C HIS A 76 -26.92 12.68 2.64
N ARG A 77 -27.40 13.76 3.29
CA ARG A 77 -28.70 13.78 3.98
C ARG A 77 -29.91 13.43 3.12
N SER A 78 -29.79 13.59 1.80
CA SER A 78 -30.86 13.26 0.84
C SER A 78 -30.85 11.80 0.40
N TYR A 79 -29.82 11.04 0.75
CA TYR A 79 -29.72 9.62 0.43
C TYR A 79 -30.87 8.84 1.10
N THR A 80 -31.59 8.06 0.29
CA THR A 80 -32.49 7.01 0.77
C THR A 80 -32.34 5.77 -0.11
N GLU A 81 -32.71 4.60 0.42
CA GLU A 81 -32.65 3.34 -0.34
C GLU A 81 -33.60 3.39 -1.54
N GLU A 82 -34.76 4.04 -1.41
CA GLU A 82 -35.71 4.21 -2.52
C GLU A 82 -35.15 5.09 -3.64
N ALA A 83 -34.43 6.17 -3.29
CA ALA A 83 -33.79 7.02 -4.29
C ALA A 83 -32.65 6.28 -5.02
N LEU A 84 -31.91 5.42 -4.32
CA LEU A 84 -30.91 4.57 -4.94
C LEU A 84 -31.53 3.55 -5.90
N TYR A 85 -32.62 2.87 -5.53
CA TYR A 85 -33.29 1.93 -6.44
C TYR A 85 -33.81 2.64 -7.69
N LYS A 86 -34.31 3.88 -7.58
CA LYS A 86 -34.68 4.67 -8.77
C LYS A 86 -33.51 4.90 -9.72
N ILE A 87 -32.30 5.12 -9.19
CA ILE A 87 -31.09 5.20 -10.02
C ILE A 87 -30.83 3.85 -10.68
N LEU A 88 -30.81 2.76 -9.91
CA LEU A 88 -30.45 1.43 -10.39
C LEU A 88 -31.45 0.85 -11.42
N GLU A 89 -32.72 1.24 -11.33
CA GLU A 89 -33.79 0.84 -12.24
C GLU A 89 -33.96 1.80 -13.43
N SER A 90 -33.21 2.91 -13.46
CA SER A 90 -33.32 3.90 -14.52
C SER A 90 -32.93 3.32 -15.90
N LYS A 91 -33.77 3.57 -16.90
CA LYS A 91 -33.48 3.25 -18.30
C LYS A 91 -32.81 4.47 -18.92
N THR A 92 -31.51 4.36 -19.16
CA THR A 92 -30.70 5.44 -19.73
C THR A 92 -29.63 4.88 -20.66
N ASP A 93 -29.27 5.66 -21.68
CA ASP A 93 -28.13 5.37 -22.55
C ASP A 93 -26.79 5.87 -21.94
N ASN A 94 -26.87 6.55 -20.79
CA ASN A 94 -25.72 6.99 -20.03
C ASN A 94 -25.07 5.81 -19.28
N ILE A 95 -23.76 5.88 -19.11
CA ILE A 95 -22.98 4.88 -18.40
C ILE A 95 -22.83 5.33 -16.95
N VAL A 96 -23.31 4.52 -16.01
CA VAL A 96 -23.14 4.77 -14.58
C VAL A 96 -22.12 3.80 -14.01
N ILE A 97 -21.13 4.33 -13.30
CA ILE A 97 -20.04 3.58 -12.65
C ILE A 97 -20.07 3.92 -11.15
N PHE A 98 -20.51 2.99 -10.33
CA PHE A 98 -20.39 3.10 -8.87
C PHE A 98 -19.00 2.67 -8.42
N THR A 99 -18.43 3.37 -7.45
CA THR A 99 -17.14 3.02 -6.86
C THR A 99 -17.18 2.94 -5.34
N LEU A 100 -16.44 1.97 -4.78
CA LEU A 100 -16.29 1.78 -3.35
C LEU A 100 -14.84 1.44 -2.99
N ASN A 101 -14.25 2.24 -2.11
CA ASN A 101 -12.91 2.00 -1.58
C ASN A 101 -12.96 1.05 -0.36
N ASN A 102 -13.38 -0.20 -0.57
CA ASN A 102 -13.42 -1.28 0.41
C ASN A 102 -13.15 -2.63 -0.28
N ASN A 103 -12.66 -3.64 0.45
CA ASN A 103 -12.44 -5.00 -0.08
C ASN A 103 -13.66 -5.93 0.04
N LYS A 104 -14.73 -5.53 0.73
CA LYS A 104 -15.87 -6.42 1.03
C LYS A 104 -17.22 -5.75 0.80
N LEU A 105 -18.11 -6.52 0.17
CA LEU A 105 -19.55 -6.25 0.11
C LEU A 105 -20.27 -7.13 1.14
N SER A 106 -21.35 -6.63 1.75
CA SER A 106 -22.15 -7.48 2.64
C SER A 106 -23.17 -8.31 1.85
N LYS A 107 -22.94 -9.62 1.77
CA LYS A 107 -23.87 -10.60 1.19
C LYS A 107 -25.23 -10.69 1.90
N ARG A 108 -25.36 -10.05 3.08
CA ARG A 108 -26.61 -10.03 3.86
C ARG A 108 -27.56 -8.94 3.38
N LEU A 109 -27.04 -7.90 2.75
CA LEU A 109 -27.82 -6.77 2.27
C LEU A 109 -28.53 -7.13 0.95
N LYS A 110 -29.82 -6.78 0.85
CA LYS A 110 -30.62 -7.01 -0.37
C LYS A 110 -30.06 -6.25 -1.56
N ILE A 111 -29.61 -5.01 -1.33
CA ILE A 111 -29.02 -4.16 -2.37
C ILE A 111 -27.78 -4.81 -3.00
N VAL A 112 -26.94 -5.51 -2.23
CA VAL A 112 -25.75 -6.20 -2.78
C VAL A 112 -26.15 -7.35 -3.69
N LYS A 113 -27.18 -8.12 -3.33
CA LYS A 113 -27.71 -9.18 -4.22
C LYS A 113 -28.26 -8.58 -5.51
N TYR A 114 -28.99 -7.47 -5.40
CA TYR A 114 -29.48 -6.74 -6.57
C TYR A 114 -28.33 -6.28 -7.48
N LEU A 115 -27.27 -5.70 -6.91
CA LEU A 115 -26.08 -5.29 -7.68
C LEU A 115 -25.45 -6.48 -8.41
N GLU A 116 -25.24 -7.60 -7.73
CA GLU A 116 -24.64 -8.81 -8.32
C GLU A 116 -25.51 -9.42 -9.44
N GLU A 117 -26.83 -9.29 -9.36
CA GLU A 117 -27.76 -9.80 -10.37
C GLU A 117 -27.95 -8.87 -11.58
N ASN A 118 -27.80 -7.55 -11.41
CA ASN A 118 -28.21 -6.55 -12.41
C ASN A 118 -27.06 -5.67 -12.94
N LEU A 119 -25.90 -5.64 -12.27
CA LEU A 119 -24.75 -4.81 -12.65
C LEU A 119 -23.52 -5.65 -12.93
N GLU A 120 -22.59 -5.09 -13.69
CA GLU A 120 -21.25 -5.65 -13.82
C GLU A 120 -20.43 -5.29 -12.58
N VAL A 121 -20.32 -6.25 -11.64
CA VAL A 121 -19.60 -6.08 -10.37
C VAL A 121 -18.16 -6.56 -10.51
N THR A 122 -17.21 -5.65 -10.29
CA THR A 122 -15.76 -5.93 -10.39
C THR A 122 -15.05 -5.67 -9.05
N ASN A 123 -14.38 -6.69 -8.53
CA ASN A 123 -13.48 -6.57 -7.39
C ASN A 123 -12.03 -6.41 -7.86
N VAL A 124 -11.44 -5.25 -7.61
CA VAL A 124 -10.03 -4.98 -7.86
C VAL A 124 -9.25 -5.33 -6.60
N LYS A 125 -8.51 -6.44 -6.65
CA LYS A 125 -7.68 -6.89 -5.54
C LYS A 125 -6.30 -6.22 -5.60
N PRO A 126 -5.62 -6.06 -4.44
CA PRO A 126 -4.21 -5.70 -4.43
C PRO A 126 -3.39 -6.68 -5.29
N MET A 127 -2.44 -6.12 -6.03
CA MET A 127 -1.54 -6.90 -6.88
C MET A 127 -0.63 -7.77 -6.03
N GLN A 128 -0.50 -9.03 -6.41
CA GLN A 128 0.53 -9.93 -5.87
C GLN A 128 1.90 -9.54 -6.43
N GLU A 129 2.98 -9.99 -5.78
CA GLU A 129 4.35 -9.68 -6.17
C GLU A 129 4.62 -9.89 -7.67
N ALA A 130 4.19 -11.02 -8.24
CA ALA A 130 4.35 -11.29 -9.67
C ALA A 130 3.61 -10.29 -10.57
N GLU A 131 2.43 -9.84 -10.16
CA GLU A 131 1.65 -8.83 -10.88
C GLU A 131 2.30 -7.45 -10.79
N VAL A 132 2.84 -7.09 -9.63
CA VAL A 132 3.61 -5.85 -9.44
C VAL A 132 4.86 -5.85 -10.31
N MET A 133 5.61 -6.95 -10.36
CA MET A 133 6.77 -7.10 -11.23
C MET A 133 6.43 -6.94 -12.71
N ASN A 134 5.33 -7.54 -13.16
CA ASN A 134 4.84 -7.35 -14.51
C ASN A 134 4.38 -5.92 -14.77
N TYR A 135 3.77 -5.26 -13.77
CA TYR A 135 3.39 -3.86 -13.86
C TYR A 135 4.59 -2.94 -14.04
N ILE A 136 5.67 -3.14 -13.27
CA ILE A 136 6.92 -2.36 -13.39
C ILE A 136 7.46 -2.45 -14.82
N LYS A 137 7.59 -3.67 -15.35
CA LYS A 137 8.09 -3.90 -16.72
C LYS A 137 7.18 -3.26 -17.77
N ALA A 138 5.87 -3.47 -17.66
CA ALA A 138 4.90 -2.89 -18.59
C ALA A 138 4.87 -1.36 -18.54
N PHE A 139 5.12 -0.77 -17.36
CA PHE A 139 5.22 0.67 -17.18
C PHE A 139 6.39 1.23 -18.00
N PHE A 140 7.58 0.64 -17.89
CA PHE A 140 8.74 1.11 -18.65
C PHE A 140 8.57 0.90 -20.17
N VAL A 141 8.06 -0.25 -20.60
CA VAL A 141 7.77 -0.50 -22.03
C VAL A 141 6.82 0.55 -22.60
N LYS A 142 5.76 0.91 -21.86
CA LYS A 142 4.81 1.95 -22.27
C LYS A 142 5.44 3.34 -22.40
N ASN A 143 6.52 3.60 -21.67
CA ASN A 143 7.27 4.85 -21.71
C ASN A 143 8.52 4.74 -22.61
N ASN A 144 8.55 3.78 -23.54
CA ASN A 144 9.68 3.54 -24.46
C ASN A 144 11.01 3.27 -23.75
N LYS A 145 10.95 2.52 -22.64
CA LYS A 145 12.11 2.13 -21.85
C LYS A 145 12.19 0.63 -21.64
N TYR A 146 13.40 0.17 -21.35
CA TYR A 146 13.72 -1.21 -21.04
C TYR A 146 14.24 -1.33 -19.61
N ILE A 147 13.91 -2.44 -18.97
CA ILE A 147 14.40 -2.79 -17.63
C ILE A 147 14.56 -4.31 -17.56
N THR A 148 15.59 -4.79 -16.86
CA THR A 148 15.77 -6.22 -16.61
C THR A 148 14.86 -6.69 -15.46
N ASP A 149 14.68 -8.01 -15.31
CA ASP A 149 13.95 -8.56 -14.15
C ASP A 149 14.63 -8.23 -12.82
N ASP A 150 15.96 -8.20 -12.79
CA ASP A 150 16.76 -7.89 -11.60
C ASP A 150 16.64 -6.41 -11.21
N ASP A 151 16.70 -5.49 -12.18
CA ASP A 151 16.54 -4.07 -11.91
C ASP A 151 15.10 -3.72 -11.50
N ALA A 152 14.10 -4.38 -12.10
CA ALA A 152 12.71 -4.24 -11.69
C ALA A 152 12.49 -4.76 -10.25
N ARG A 153 13.19 -5.86 -9.88
CA ARG A 153 13.13 -6.42 -8.53
C ARG A 153 13.73 -5.46 -7.52
N TYR A 154 14.84 -4.84 -7.89
CA TYR A 154 15.51 -3.89 -7.03
C TYR A 154 14.64 -2.66 -6.73
N ILE A 155 13.90 -2.15 -7.72
CA ILE A 155 12.89 -1.10 -7.49
C ILE A 155 11.82 -1.59 -6.52
N TYR A 156 11.24 -2.77 -6.79
CA TYR A 156 10.18 -3.35 -5.97
C TYR A 156 10.60 -3.47 -4.49
N ASP A 157 11.78 -4.03 -4.23
CA ASP A 157 12.29 -4.25 -2.87
C ASP A 157 12.61 -2.94 -2.12
N LEU A 158 12.94 -1.86 -2.87
CA LEU A 158 13.26 -0.55 -2.31
C LEU A 158 12.06 0.39 -2.20
N THR A 159 10.90 0.03 -2.74
CA THR A 159 9.69 0.85 -2.62
C THR A 159 8.77 0.35 -1.49
N PRO A 160 8.03 1.24 -0.81
CA PRO A 160 6.96 0.83 0.09
C PRO A 160 5.90 -0.02 -0.62
N ASN A 161 5.16 -0.83 0.15
CA ASN A 161 4.08 -1.70 -0.38
C ASN A 161 2.81 -0.89 -0.71
N ASP A 162 2.95 0.07 -1.62
CA ASP A 162 1.92 1.02 -1.99
C ASP A 162 2.04 1.33 -3.49
N MET A 163 0.99 0.99 -4.25
CA MET A 163 1.00 1.08 -5.71
C MET A 163 1.09 2.52 -6.23
N GLN A 164 0.56 3.49 -5.48
CA GLN A 164 0.69 4.90 -5.81
C GLN A 164 2.15 5.35 -5.71
N THR A 165 2.80 5.04 -4.59
CA THR A 165 4.21 5.35 -4.34
C THR A 165 5.11 4.69 -5.37
N LEU A 166 4.92 3.39 -5.63
CA LEU A 166 5.64 2.67 -6.68
C LEU A 166 5.49 3.39 -8.03
N THR A 167 4.25 3.71 -8.44
CA THR A 167 4.00 4.37 -9.73
C THR A 167 4.65 5.74 -9.82
N ASN A 168 4.68 6.51 -8.72
CA ASN A 168 5.36 7.79 -8.67
C ASN A 168 6.88 7.63 -8.88
N GLU A 169 7.50 6.65 -8.23
CA GLU A 169 8.92 6.36 -8.42
C GLU A 169 9.22 5.87 -9.85
N LEU A 170 8.37 4.99 -10.41
CA LEU A 170 8.51 4.56 -11.81
C LEU A 170 8.41 5.74 -12.78
N THR A 171 7.51 6.69 -12.50
CA THR A 171 7.37 7.92 -13.29
C THR A 171 8.65 8.75 -13.24
N LYS A 172 9.24 8.97 -12.05
CA LYS A 172 10.54 9.64 -11.91
C LYS A 172 11.63 8.95 -12.74
N LEU A 173 11.77 7.64 -12.60
CA LEU A 173 12.78 6.86 -13.34
C LEU A 173 12.54 6.88 -14.87
N SER A 174 11.28 7.00 -15.30
CA SER A 174 10.95 7.14 -16.72
C SER A 174 11.38 8.48 -17.33
N HIS A 175 11.72 9.49 -16.52
CA HIS A 175 12.24 10.78 -17.02
C HIS A 175 13.77 10.83 -17.17
N ILE A 176 14.49 9.78 -16.77
CA ILE A 176 15.93 9.67 -16.98
C ILE A 176 16.22 9.65 -18.50
N GLU A 177 17.36 10.14 -18.98
CA GLU A 177 17.65 10.13 -20.42
C GLU A 177 17.89 8.72 -20.97
N SER A 178 18.45 7.82 -20.16
CA SER A 178 18.72 6.44 -20.57
C SER A 178 17.44 5.69 -20.95
N GLU A 179 17.51 4.96 -22.08
CA GLU A 179 16.48 4.02 -22.52
C GLU A 179 16.46 2.74 -21.68
N ILE A 180 17.61 2.35 -21.11
CA ILE A 180 17.74 1.18 -20.24
C ILE A 180 17.88 1.66 -18.80
N ILE A 181 16.94 1.26 -17.95
CA ILE A 181 16.99 1.54 -16.52
C ILE A 181 17.81 0.46 -15.81
N THR A 182 18.90 0.86 -15.17
CA THR A 182 19.80 -0.01 -14.42
C THR A 182 19.70 0.21 -12.92
N ASN A 183 20.21 -0.74 -12.12
CA ASN A 183 20.32 -0.58 -10.67
C ASN A 183 21.09 0.68 -10.23
N ASN A 184 22.05 1.17 -11.03
CA ASN A 184 22.75 2.42 -10.69
C ASN A 184 21.82 3.63 -10.87
N ASP A 185 21.06 3.66 -11.97
CA ASP A 185 20.05 4.70 -12.19
C ASP A 185 19.02 4.70 -11.06
N VAL A 186 18.59 3.52 -10.62
CA VAL A 186 17.68 3.36 -9.47
C VAL A 186 18.34 3.90 -8.19
N LYS A 187 19.58 3.53 -7.87
CA LYS A 187 20.27 4.03 -6.66
C LYS A 187 20.39 5.54 -6.61
N ASP A 188 20.67 6.15 -7.76
CA ASP A 188 20.97 7.58 -7.84
C ASP A 188 19.70 8.44 -7.90
N ASN A 189 18.58 7.90 -8.37
CA ASN A 189 17.35 8.67 -8.63
C ASN A 189 16.14 8.23 -7.80
N LEU A 190 16.15 7.05 -7.18
CA LEU A 190 15.06 6.60 -6.32
C LEU A 190 15.10 7.36 -4.99
N THR A 191 13.92 7.70 -4.49
CA THR A 191 13.80 8.31 -3.16
C THR A 191 14.27 7.33 -2.09
N LYS A 192 15.11 7.80 -1.16
CA LYS A 192 15.50 7.00 0.02
C LYS A 192 14.36 6.96 1.02
N TYR A 193 13.88 5.76 1.33
CA TYR A 193 12.82 5.57 2.31
C TYR A 193 13.39 5.18 3.66
N ILE A 194 13.18 6.04 4.67
CA ILE A 194 13.67 5.83 6.04
C ILE A 194 13.28 4.47 6.62
N GLU A 195 12.08 3.97 6.27
CA GLU A 195 11.64 2.67 6.74
C GLU A 195 12.50 1.52 6.22
N ASN A 196 13.04 1.64 5.00
CA ASN A 196 13.93 0.62 4.43
C ASN A 196 15.30 0.69 5.08
N ASP A 197 15.84 1.89 5.30
CA ASP A 197 17.11 2.09 6.02
C ASP A 197 17.03 1.50 7.43
N ILE A 198 15.92 1.77 8.16
CA ILE A 198 15.71 1.19 9.48
C ILE A 198 15.49 -0.33 9.40
N PHE A 199 14.76 -0.82 8.41
CA PHE A 199 14.55 -2.25 8.26
C PHE A 199 15.88 -2.98 8.00
N GLU A 200 16.75 -2.42 7.16
CA GLU A 200 18.10 -2.94 6.91
C GLU A 200 18.94 -2.90 8.20
N LEU A 201 19.01 -1.76 8.88
CA LEU A 201 19.73 -1.62 10.14
C LEU A 201 19.24 -2.64 11.20
N SER A 202 17.92 -2.83 11.29
CA SER A 202 17.30 -3.79 12.20
C SER A 202 17.66 -5.23 11.81
N ASN A 203 17.67 -5.55 10.52
CA ASN A 203 18.06 -6.87 10.03
C ASN A 203 19.53 -7.17 10.39
N VAL A 204 20.42 -6.18 10.23
CA VAL A 204 21.83 -6.29 10.62
C VAL A 204 21.98 -6.45 12.14
N PHE A 205 21.20 -5.71 12.94
CA PHE A 205 21.13 -5.82 14.40
C PHE A 205 20.67 -7.20 14.85
N VAL A 206 19.59 -7.72 14.25
CA VAL A 206 19.02 -9.04 14.56
C VAL A 206 20.02 -10.15 14.22
N ASN A 207 20.76 -10.01 13.12
CA ASN A 207 21.75 -11.00 12.67
C ASN A 207 23.17 -10.80 13.28
N ASN A 208 23.33 -9.94 14.29
CA ASN A 208 24.61 -9.70 14.98
C ASN A 208 25.78 -9.30 14.05
N LYS A 209 25.48 -8.58 12.96
CA LYS A 209 26.51 -8.09 12.02
C LYS A 209 27.11 -6.76 12.51
N THR A 210 27.84 -6.80 13.62
CA THR A 210 28.27 -5.60 14.40
C THR A 210 28.95 -4.53 13.55
N GLY A 211 29.92 -4.89 12.68
CA GLY A 211 30.65 -3.90 11.88
C GLY A 211 29.75 -3.12 10.92
N ILE A 212 28.81 -3.79 10.26
CA ILE A 212 27.84 -3.13 9.37
C ILE A 212 26.84 -2.31 10.19
N PHE A 213 26.41 -2.83 11.34
CA PHE A 213 25.46 -2.15 12.22
C PHE A 213 26.02 -0.80 12.68
N LEU A 214 27.27 -0.76 13.14
CA LEU A 214 27.89 0.47 13.63
C LEU A 214 28.00 1.54 12.54
N LYS A 215 28.26 1.15 11.29
CA LYS A 215 28.27 2.09 10.17
C LYS A 215 26.88 2.69 9.96
N LEU A 216 25.87 1.86 9.76
CA LEU A 216 24.49 2.30 9.51
C LEU A 216 23.90 3.09 10.69
N TYR A 217 24.22 2.69 11.91
CA TYR A 217 23.83 3.38 13.14
C TYR A 217 24.40 4.81 13.19
N LYS A 218 25.70 4.97 12.90
CA LYS A 218 26.35 6.29 12.89
C LYS A 218 25.84 7.16 11.75
N ASP A 219 25.67 6.58 10.56
CA ASP A 219 25.10 7.27 9.40
C ASP A 219 23.70 7.81 9.71
N TYR A 220 22.84 7.02 10.38
CA TYR A 220 21.52 7.46 10.79
C TYR A 220 21.58 8.64 11.78
N LEU A 221 22.41 8.54 12.82
CA LEU A 221 22.53 9.59 13.84
C LEU A 221 23.07 10.89 13.26
N LEU A 222 24.05 10.82 12.36
CA LEU A 222 24.58 12.00 11.65
C LEU A 222 23.52 12.73 10.83
N LEU A 223 22.56 12.00 10.25
CA LEU A 223 21.51 12.57 9.42
C LEU A 223 20.29 13.08 10.19
N ASN A 224 19.94 12.43 11.31
CA ASN A 224 18.66 12.65 11.99
C ASN A 224 18.77 13.25 13.40
N ASP A 225 19.92 13.10 14.06
CA ASP A 225 20.17 13.54 15.44
C ASP A 225 19.07 13.14 16.46
N ASP A 226 18.44 11.97 16.26
CA ASP A 226 17.37 11.47 17.14
C ASP A 226 17.52 9.97 17.42
N ILE A 227 18.26 9.68 18.49
CA ILE A 227 18.48 8.32 18.97
C ILE A 227 17.21 7.67 19.54
N SER A 228 16.31 8.47 20.12
CA SER A 228 15.06 7.95 20.71
C SER A 228 14.14 7.41 19.62
N LYS A 229 14.01 8.16 18.52
CA LYS A 229 13.27 7.71 17.34
C LYS A 229 13.94 6.48 16.71
N LEU A 230 15.27 6.45 16.64
CA LEU A 230 15.99 5.27 16.15
C LEU A 230 15.64 4.01 16.95
N ILE A 231 15.75 4.09 18.28
CA ILE A 231 15.46 2.95 19.17
C ILE A 231 13.99 2.52 19.04
N ALA A 232 13.06 3.46 18.92
CA ALA A 232 11.65 3.16 18.71
C ALA A 232 11.40 2.39 17.39
N LEU A 233 12.01 2.83 16.29
CA LEU A 233 11.86 2.18 14.98
C LEU A 233 12.60 0.83 14.90
N LEU A 234 13.77 0.70 15.55
CA LEU A 234 14.42 -0.59 15.74
C LEU A 234 13.52 -1.54 16.53
N SER A 235 12.91 -1.07 17.61
CA SER A 235 12.03 -1.88 18.47
C SER A 235 10.82 -2.39 17.71
N SER A 236 10.12 -1.53 16.97
CA SER A 236 8.98 -1.94 16.16
C SER A 236 9.36 -2.98 15.11
N THR A 237 10.54 -2.84 14.50
CA THR A 237 11.03 -3.80 13.52
C THR A 237 11.41 -5.14 14.16
N VAL A 238 12.11 -5.17 15.30
CA VAL A 238 12.41 -6.45 15.98
C VAL A 238 11.15 -7.15 16.47
N VAL A 239 10.14 -6.38 16.92
CA VAL A 239 8.80 -6.91 17.23
C VAL A 239 8.16 -7.53 15.99
N PHE A 240 8.24 -6.87 14.82
CA PHE A 240 7.75 -7.43 13.56
C PHE A 240 8.42 -8.77 13.21
N PHE A 241 9.75 -8.89 13.35
CA PHE A 241 10.45 -10.17 13.17
C PHE A 241 9.93 -11.25 14.13
N ARG A 242 9.65 -10.90 15.39
CA ARG A 242 9.08 -11.80 16.39
C ARG A 242 7.67 -12.25 15.98
N ASP A 243 6.82 -11.31 15.56
CA ASP A 243 5.44 -11.58 15.18
C ASP A 243 5.36 -12.49 13.95
N VAL A 244 6.20 -12.25 12.94
CA VAL A 244 6.33 -13.13 11.77
C VAL A 244 6.73 -14.55 12.18
N ASN A 245 7.69 -14.69 13.11
CA ASN A 245 8.08 -16.01 13.63
C ASN A 245 6.98 -16.71 14.42
N VAL A 246 6.19 -15.97 15.21
CA VAL A 246 5.01 -16.51 15.91
C VAL A 246 3.98 -17.02 14.90
N MET A 247 3.67 -16.24 13.87
CA MET A 247 2.71 -16.62 12.82
C MET A 247 3.20 -17.85 12.03
N LYS A 248 4.49 -17.93 11.73
CA LYS A 248 5.12 -19.11 11.12
C LYS A 248 4.94 -20.36 11.99
N GLN A 249 5.14 -20.26 13.31
CA GLN A 249 4.90 -21.37 14.25
C GLN A 249 3.43 -21.77 14.36
N GLN A 250 2.50 -20.84 14.09
CA GLN A 250 1.07 -21.12 13.98
C GLN A 250 0.68 -21.79 12.64
N GLY A 251 1.62 -22.00 11.73
CA GLY A 251 1.40 -22.68 10.45
C GLY A 251 0.96 -21.76 9.30
N LEU A 252 0.98 -20.43 9.48
CA LEU A 252 0.64 -19.49 8.40
C LEU A 252 1.72 -19.50 7.32
N LYS A 253 1.28 -19.46 6.06
CA LYS A 253 2.14 -19.29 4.87
C LYS A 253 2.55 -17.83 4.68
N SER A 254 3.58 -17.60 3.86
CA SER A 254 4.12 -16.26 3.59
C SER A 254 3.03 -15.26 3.17
N ASP A 255 2.16 -15.63 2.23
CA ASP A 255 1.11 -14.74 1.72
C ASP A 255 0.05 -14.41 2.79
N GLU A 256 -0.25 -15.36 3.67
CA GLU A 256 -1.17 -15.14 4.80
C GLU A 256 -0.55 -14.16 5.81
N ILE A 257 0.76 -14.24 6.04
CA ILE A 257 1.49 -13.31 6.91
C ILE A 257 1.54 -11.93 6.29
N VAL A 258 1.81 -11.81 4.97
CA VAL A 258 1.74 -10.54 4.24
C VAL A 258 0.36 -9.90 4.40
N ASN A 259 -0.70 -10.64 4.13
CA ASN A 259 -2.08 -10.13 4.24
C ASN A 259 -2.44 -9.72 5.68
N LYS A 260 -1.96 -10.48 6.68
CA LYS A 260 -2.26 -10.21 8.09
C LYS A 260 -1.47 -9.03 8.65
N THR A 261 -0.21 -8.88 8.23
CA THR A 261 0.66 -7.78 8.68
C THR A 261 0.52 -6.52 7.84
N LYS A 262 -0.03 -6.64 6.63
CA LYS A 262 -0.01 -5.62 5.57
C LYS A 262 1.41 -5.12 5.22
N ALA A 263 2.44 -5.84 5.64
CA ALA A 263 3.82 -5.48 5.38
C ALA A 263 4.24 -5.88 3.96
N HIS A 264 5.27 -5.22 3.44
CA HIS A 264 5.83 -5.56 2.14
C HIS A 264 6.29 -7.03 2.08
N PRO A 265 5.98 -7.79 1.00
CA PRO A 265 6.39 -9.19 0.86
C PRO A 265 7.88 -9.43 1.08
N TYR A 266 8.74 -8.54 0.56
CA TYR A 266 10.18 -8.58 0.83
C TYR A 266 10.51 -8.56 2.33
N ARG A 267 9.88 -7.68 3.12
CA ARG A 267 10.12 -7.59 4.57
C ARG A 267 9.68 -8.86 5.29
N VAL A 268 8.54 -9.43 4.90
CA VAL A 268 8.07 -10.72 5.44
C VAL A 268 9.04 -11.84 5.08
N LYS A 269 9.51 -11.90 3.82
CA LYS A 269 10.50 -12.88 3.37
C LYS A 269 11.81 -12.80 4.16
N VAL A 270 12.34 -11.58 4.35
CA VAL A 270 13.54 -11.36 5.17
C VAL A 270 13.29 -11.80 6.61
N ALA A 271 12.18 -11.41 7.22
CA ALA A 271 11.84 -11.81 8.59
C ALA A 271 11.66 -13.34 8.73
N LEU A 272 11.07 -14.03 7.75
CA LEU A 272 10.91 -15.49 7.73
C LEU A 272 12.24 -16.24 7.58
N SER A 273 13.24 -15.60 6.96
CA SER A 273 14.59 -16.13 6.77
C SER A 273 15.50 -15.93 7.98
N ASN A 274 15.07 -15.11 8.95
CA ASN A 274 15.82 -14.87 10.17
C ASN A 274 16.00 -16.16 10.98
N ARG A 275 17.20 -16.35 11.54
CA ARG A 275 17.58 -17.55 12.29
C ARG A 275 17.26 -17.49 13.78
N LEU A 276 17.02 -16.29 14.33
CA LEU A 276 16.72 -16.17 15.76
C LEU A 276 15.35 -16.75 16.08
N ASN A 277 15.27 -17.46 17.20
CA ASN A 277 14.00 -17.92 17.75
C ASN A 277 13.26 -16.80 18.51
N ILE A 278 12.01 -17.08 18.92
CA ILE A 278 11.16 -16.09 19.60
C ILE A 278 11.78 -15.60 20.92
N LYS A 279 12.42 -16.48 21.70
CA LYS A 279 13.07 -16.09 22.96
C LYS A 279 14.21 -15.10 22.68
N GLU A 280 15.02 -15.41 21.68
CA GLU A 280 16.15 -14.56 21.28
C GLU A 280 15.72 -13.18 20.79
N LEU A 281 14.62 -13.11 20.02
CA LEU A 281 14.03 -11.84 19.59
C LEU A 281 13.46 -11.06 20.78
N ASN A 282 12.78 -11.74 21.72
CA ASN A 282 12.30 -11.11 22.96
C ASN A 282 13.45 -10.55 23.81
N ASP A 283 14.61 -11.20 23.85
CA ASP A 283 15.79 -10.68 24.55
C ASP A 283 16.30 -9.38 23.90
N LYS A 284 16.30 -9.30 22.56
CA LYS A 284 16.63 -8.07 21.83
C LYS A 284 15.60 -6.96 22.05
N ILE A 285 14.31 -7.29 22.09
CA ILE A 285 13.24 -6.34 22.41
C ILE A 285 13.42 -5.77 23.84
N LYS A 286 13.74 -6.63 24.82
CA LYS A 286 14.04 -6.19 26.20
C LYS A 286 15.25 -5.28 26.27
N LEU A 287 16.31 -5.58 25.51
CA LEU A 287 17.48 -4.69 25.42
C LEU A 287 17.06 -3.31 24.92
N LEU A 288 16.35 -3.24 23.79
CA LEU A 288 15.92 -1.98 23.20
C LEU A 288 15.01 -1.19 24.15
N TYR A 289 14.10 -1.86 24.85
CA TYR A 289 13.28 -1.25 25.90
C TYR A 289 14.14 -0.64 27.02
N ASN A 290 15.14 -1.37 27.53
CA ASN A 290 16.02 -0.87 28.59
C ASN A 290 16.84 0.34 28.12
N ILE A 291 17.35 0.31 26.88
CA ILE A 291 18.05 1.45 26.28
C ILE A 291 17.10 2.65 26.19
N GLN A 292 15.88 2.45 25.67
CA GLN A 292 14.88 3.52 25.55
C GLN A 292 14.57 4.17 26.90
N GLN A 293 14.34 3.36 27.95
CA GLN A 293 14.09 3.87 29.29
C GLN A 293 15.31 4.61 29.86
N GLY A 294 16.52 4.09 29.61
CA GLY A 294 17.75 4.74 30.04
C GLY A 294 17.96 6.11 29.40
N VAL A 295 17.67 6.22 28.10
CA VAL A 295 17.74 7.49 27.35
C VAL A 295 16.68 8.48 27.81
N LEU A 296 15.43 8.04 27.99
CA LEU A 296 14.32 8.91 28.42
C LEU A 296 14.52 9.45 29.85
N ASN A 297 15.07 8.63 30.74
CA ASN A 297 15.32 9.00 32.14
C ASN A 297 16.69 9.67 32.34
N SER A 298 17.43 9.96 31.27
CA SER A 298 18.79 10.53 31.30
C SER A 298 19.79 9.72 32.15
N THR A 299 19.57 8.41 32.31
CA THR A 299 20.48 7.50 33.01
C THR A 299 21.46 6.81 32.08
N MET A 300 21.29 6.97 30.76
CA MET A 300 22.25 6.56 29.74
C MET A 300 22.66 7.75 28.89
N ASP A 301 23.97 7.96 28.79
CA ASP A 301 24.56 8.84 27.78
C ASP A 301 24.20 8.33 26.38
N LYS A 302 23.60 9.23 25.59
CA LYS A 302 23.08 8.95 24.25
C LYS A 302 24.18 8.59 23.26
N GLU A 303 25.40 9.09 23.48
CA GLU A 303 26.51 8.87 22.55
C GLU A 303 27.24 7.56 22.83
N ASN A 304 27.80 7.38 24.03
CA ASN A 304 28.74 6.27 24.27
C ASN A 304 28.08 5.05 24.91
N ILE A 305 27.13 5.25 25.84
CA ILE A 305 26.55 4.15 26.61
C ILE A 305 25.60 3.33 25.74
N VAL A 306 24.82 3.98 24.87
CA VAL A 306 23.92 3.29 23.95
C VAL A 306 24.68 2.43 22.94
N GLU A 307 25.71 2.99 22.28
CA GLU A 307 26.56 2.25 21.33
C GLU A 307 27.18 1.01 22.01
N TYR A 308 27.71 1.17 23.23
CA TYR A 308 28.27 0.07 24.00
C TYR A 308 27.24 -1.04 24.31
N GLN A 309 25.99 -0.70 24.66
CA GLN A 309 24.94 -1.70 24.91
C GLN A 309 24.62 -2.52 23.66
N PHE A 310 24.60 -1.88 22.48
CA PHE A 310 24.42 -2.58 21.21
C PHE A 310 25.56 -3.56 20.94
N ILE A 311 26.81 -3.09 20.99
CA ILE A 311 28.00 -3.92 20.75
C ILE A 311 28.02 -5.11 21.72
N LYS A 312 27.85 -4.84 23.02
CA LYS A 312 27.83 -5.87 24.07
C LYS A 312 26.77 -6.94 23.83
N ASN A 313 25.58 -6.57 23.34
CA ASN A 313 24.54 -7.56 23.01
C ASN A 313 24.92 -8.41 21.81
N MET A 314 25.46 -7.79 20.76
CA MET A 314 25.75 -8.46 19.49
C MET A 314 26.98 -9.36 19.59
N GLU A 315 27.97 -9.01 20.41
CA GLU A 315 29.20 -9.80 20.58
C GLU A 315 29.06 -10.94 21.61
N LYS A 316 28.22 -10.80 22.63
CA LYS A 316 27.96 -11.84 23.65
C LYS A 316 27.45 -13.17 23.10
N ARG A 317 27.05 -13.24 21.84
CA ARG A 317 26.51 -14.44 21.18
C ARG A 317 27.43 -15.01 20.10
N ASN A 318 28.59 -14.41 19.87
CA ASN A 318 29.59 -14.89 18.92
C ASN A 318 30.71 -15.73 19.59
N GLY A 319 30.63 -15.94 20.91
CA GLY A 319 31.48 -16.85 21.68
C GLY A 319 30.65 -17.87 22.43
#